data_AF-A0A819LLQ4-F1
#
_entry.id   AF-A0A819LLQ4-F1
#
_cell.length_a   1.000
_cell.length_b   1.000
_cell.length_c   1.000
_cell.angle_alpha   90.00
_cell.angle_beta   90.00
_cell.angle_gamma   90.00
#
_symmetry.space_group_name_H-M   'P 1'
#
loop_
_entity.id
_entity.type
_entity.pdbx_description
1 polymer ?
#
loop_
_entity_poly.entity_id
_entity_poly.type
_entity_poly.pdbx_seq_one_letter_code
_entity_poly.pdbx_strand_id
1 'polypeptide(L)'
;MASTTQITAQATGANNEIRMILLGKTGTGKSSVGNTILGAKLFEAKLNPNGVTKQCGSGTRDFEKKRLFIVDTPGFLDPNITEAAIQEEV
;
A
#
# COMPACT_ATOMS: atom_id res chain seq x y z
N MET A 1 -45.06 -7.52 -22.66
CA MET A 1 -43.84 -8.33 -22.59
C MET A 1 -42.67 -7.51 -23.12
N ALA A 2 -41.76 -7.09 -22.26
CA ALA A 2 -40.39 -6.73 -22.60
C ALA A 2 -39.62 -6.73 -21.27
N SER A 3 -39.12 -7.90 -20.91
CA SER A 3 -38.16 -8.07 -19.82
C SER A 3 -36.83 -7.50 -20.31
N THR A 4 -36.38 -6.39 -19.73
CA THR A 4 -35.02 -5.89 -19.96
C THR A 4 -34.14 -6.38 -18.81
N THR A 5 -33.49 -7.50 -19.05
CA THR A 5 -32.38 -7.98 -18.23
C THR A 5 -31.15 -7.13 -18.54
N GLN A 6 -30.60 -6.44 -17.54
CA GLN A 6 -29.21 -5.98 -17.62
C GLN A 6 -28.33 -6.89 -16.75
N ILE A 7 -27.25 -7.32 -17.39
CA ILE A 7 -26.35 -8.40 -17.00
C ILE A 7 -25.55 -7.98 -15.77
N THR A 8 -25.70 -8.72 -14.68
CA THR A 8 -24.83 -8.64 -13.51
C THR A 8 -23.45 -9.16 -13.89
N ALA A 9 -22.42 -8.30 -13.88
CA ALA A 9 -21.04 -8.78 -13.90
C ALA A 9 -20.69 -9.32 -12.51
N GLN A 10 -21.05 -10.59 -12.24
CA GLN A 10 -20.47 -11.33 -11.12
C GLN A 10 -19.08 -11.79 -11.55
N ALA A 11 -18.04 -11.11 -11.04
CA ALA A 11 -16.68 -11.62 -11.12
C ALA A 11 -16.55 -12.78 -10.12
N THR A 12 -16.79 -13.99 -10.61
CA THR A 12 -16.56 -15.25 -9.90
C THR A 12 -15.06 -15.58 -9.94
N GLY A 13 -14.42 -15.67 -8.77
CA GLY A 13 -13.31 -16.61 -8.55
C GLY A 13 -11.86 -16.23 -8.87
N ALA A 14 -11.45 -14.96 -8.78
CA ALA A 14 -10.02 -14.60 -8.73
C ALA A 14 -9.82 -13.40 -7.80
N ASN A 15 -8.79 -13.42 -6.94
CA ASN A 15 -8.42 -12.28 -6.08
C ASN A 15 -8.29 -11.01 -6.93
N ASN A 16 -9.34 -10.19 -6.92
CA ASN A 16 -9.42 -8.99 -7.76
C ASN A 16 -8.65 -7.81 -7.15
N GLU A 17 -7.69 -8.12 -6.28
CA GLU A 17 -6.86 -7.20 -5.54
C GLU A 17 -5.42 -7.74 -5.46
N ILE A 18 -4.44 -6.89 -5.72
CA ILE A 18 -3.02 -7.13 -5.53
C ILE A 18 -2.60 -6.37 -4.27
N ARG A 19 -2.08 -7.09 -3.28
CA ARG A 19 -1.57 -6.51 -2.02
C ARG A 19 -0.05 -6.49 -2.02
N MET A 20 0.53 -5.35 -1.65
CA MET A 20 1.97 -5.15 -1.57
C MET A 20 2.32 -4.43 -0.27
N ILE A 21 3.42 -4.84 0.36
CA ILE A 21 4.01 -4.15 1.50
C ILE A 21 5.40 -3.68 1.09
N LEU A 22 5.69 -2.40 1.30
CA LEU A 22 6.97 -1.80 0.95
C LEU A 22 7.91 -1.89 2.15
N LEU A 23 8.96 -2.70 2.04
CA LEU A 23 9.95 -2.90 3.11
C LEU A 23 11.33 -2.34 2.72
N GLY A 24 12.13 -1.99 3.73
CA GLY A 24 13.48 -1.44 3.54
C GLY A 24 13.87 -0.44 4.62
N LYS A 25 15.17 -0.09 4.66
CA LYS A 25 15.73 0.87 5.63
C LYS A 25 15.08 2.26 5.52
N THR A 26 15.26 3.06 6.56
CA THR A 26 14.91 4.48 6.54
C THR A 26 15.65 5.20 5.40
N GLY A 27 14.97 6.10 4.68
CA GLY A 27 15.58 6.92 3.63
C GLY A 27 15.71 6.26 2.25
N THR A 28 15.35 4.98 2.07
CA THR A 28 15.46 4.29 0.76
C THR A 28 14.38 4.66 -0.25
N GLY A 29 13.43 5.54 0.12
CA GLY A 29 12.42 6.06 -0.80
C GLY A 29 11.14 5.21 -0.93
N LYS A 30 10.83 4.33 0.02
CA LYS A 30 9.61 3.50 0.03
C LYS A 30 8.34 4.32 -0.22
N SER A 31 8.11 5.36 0.56
CA SER A 31 6.95 6.25 0.46
C SER A 31 6.87 6.94 -0.91
N SER A 32 8.02 7.36 -1.48
CA SER A 32 8.09 7.93 -2.83
C SER A 32 7.69 6.92 -3.91
N VAL A 33 8.15 5.68 -3.78
CA VAL A 33 7.79 4.58 -4.70
C VAL A 33 6.32 4.24 -4.56
N GLY A 34 5.79 4.14 -3.33
CA GLY A 34 4.36 3.91 -3.08
C GLY A 34 3.49 4.97 -3.76
N ASN A 35 3.85 6.25 -3.63
CA ASN A 35 3.17 7.35 -4.33
C ASN A 35 3.26 7.23 -5.85
N THR A 36 4.42 6.79 -6.36
CA THR A 36 4.64 6.58 -7.79
C THR A 36 3.72 5.47 -8.33
N ILE A 37 3.66 4.33 -7.63
CA ILE A 37 2.81 3.19 -8.02
C ILE A 37 1.32 3.58 -7.94
N LEU A 38 0.93 4.27 -6.86
CA LEU A 38 -0.44 4.75 -6.66
C LEU A 38 -0.80 5.95 -7.56
N GLY A 39 0.16 6.55 -8.25
CA GLY A 39 -0.07 7.72 -9.12
C GLY A 39 -0.57 8.96 -8.37
N ALA A 40 -0.42 9.01 -7.04
CA ALA A 40 -0.92 10.05 -6.15
C ALA A 40 -0.01 10.23 -4.95
N LYS A 41 0.02 11.44 -4.36
CA LYS A 41 0.78 11.72 -3.13
C LYS A 41 -0.04 11.34 -1.90
N LEU A 42 -0.01 10.05 -1.54
CA LEU A 42 -0.77 9.48 -0.42
C LEU A 42 0.09 9.25 0.84
N PHE A 43 1.39 9.04 0.66
CA PHE A 43 2.37 8.91 1.73
C PHE A 43 3.25 10.16 1.83
N GLU A 44 3.60 10.56 3.04
CA GLU A 44 4.56 11.65 3.23
C GLU A 44 5.96 11.17 2.82
N ALA A 45 6.55 11.85 1.84
CA ALA A 45 7.88 11.55 1.34
C ALA A 45 8.72 12.83 1.31
N LYS A 46 9.68 12.92 2.22
CA LYS A 46 10.68 14.01 2.29
C LYS A 46 12.06 13.44 2.56
N LEU A 47 13.09 14.12 2.07
CA LEU A 47 14.48 13.83 2.45
C LEU A 47 14.67 14.21 3.93
N ASN A 48 14.71 13.20 4.80
CA ASN A 48 15.03 13.35 6.20
C ASN A 48 15.88 12.14 6.64
N PRO A 49 17.11 12.35 7.16
CA PRO A 49 17.97 11.27 7.63
C PRO A 49 17.32 10.40 8.71
N ASN A 50 16.44 10.98 9.53
CA ASN A 50 15.74 10.29 10.63
C ASN A 50 14.42 9.64 10.17
N GLY A 51 14.10 9.70 8.87
CA GLY A 51 12.84 9.23 8.33
C GLY A 51 11.64 10.10 8.72
N VAL A 52 10.63 10.08 7.86
CA VAL A 52 9.37 10.81 8.09
C VAL A 52 8.22 9.86 8.41
N THR A 53 8.20 8.69 7.79
CA THR A 53 7.24 7.62 8.10
C THR A 53 7.56 7.02 9.47
N LYS A 54 6.65 7.21 10.43
CA LYS A 54 6.76 6.68 11.81
C LYS A 54 5.74 5.57 12.12
N GLN A 55 4.72 5.42 11.29
CA GLN A 55 3.69 4.39 11.39
C GLN A 55 3.40 3.83 10.00
N CYS A 56 2.87 2.61 9.92
CA CYS A 56 2.37 2.09 8.65
C CYS A 56 1.23 2.94 8.08
N GLY A 57 1.28 3.18 6.78
CA GLY A 57 0.21 3.82 6.01
C GLY A 57 -0.25 2.91 4.90
N SER A 58 -1.52 2.98 4.50
CA SER A 58 -2.02 2.23 3.34
C SER A 58 -2.68 3.14 2.32
N GLY A 59 -2.63 2.71 1.05
CA GLY A 59 -3.25 3.41 -0.06
C GLY A 59 -3.72 2.44 -1.13
N THR A 60 -4.75 2.83 -1.87
CA THR A 60 -5.36 2.00 -2.92
C THR A 60 -5.53 2.74 -4.23
N ARG A 61 -5.54 1.97 -5.32
CA ARG A 61 -5.82 2.46 -6.67
C ARG A 61 -6.37 1.32 -7.52
N ASP A 62 -7.34 1.61 -8.40
CA ASP A 62 -7.74 0.66 -9.43
C ASP A 62 -6.72 0.62 -10.59
N PHE A 63 -6.30 -0.59 -10.98
CA PHE A 63 -5.32 -0.87 -12.02
C PHE A 63 -5.73 -2.11 -12.81
N GLU A 64 -5.92 -1.97 -14.12
CA GLU A 64 -6.22 -3.09 -15.05
C GLU A 64 -7.30 -4.06 -14.53
N LYS A 65 -8.46 -3.52 -14.14
CA LYS A 65 -9.62 -4.24 -13.57
C LYS A 65 -9.39 -4.89 -12.20
N LYS A 66 -8.21 -4.71 -11.60
CA LYS A 66 -7.87 -5.11 -10.24
C LYS A 66 -7.75 -3.89 -9.34
N ARG A 67 -7.77 -4.10 -8.04
CA ARG A 67 -7.41 -3.11 -7.03
C ARG A 67 -5.96 -3.32 -6.59
N LEU A 68 -5.15 -2.27 -6.55
CA LEU A 68 -3.87 -2.28 -5.86
C LEU A 68 -4.10 -1.81 -4.44
N PHE A 69 -3.56 -2.53 -3.47
CA PHE A 69 -3.50 -2.15 -2.06
C PHE A 69 -2.03 -2.17 -1.64
N ILE A 70 -1.51 -1.02 -1.24
CA ILE A 70 -0.10 -0.85 -0.88
C ILE A 70 0.00 -0.37 0.56
N VAL A 71 0.88 -1.01 1.34
CA VAL A 71 1.27 -0.58 2.67
C VAL A 71 2.68 0.00 2.61
N ASP A 72 2.82 1.27 2.99
CA ASP A 72 4.11 1.90 3.29
C ASP A 72 4.45 1.65 4.76
N THR A 73 5.69 1.24 5.05
CA THR A 73 6.12 0.95 6.42
C THR A 73 7.20 1.92 6.89
N PRO A 74 7.37 2.09 8.21
CA PRO A 74 8.60 2.64 8.78
C PRO A 74 9.84 1.85 8.35
N GLY A 75 11.03 2.31 8.73
CA GLY A 75 12.31 1.69 8.35
C GLY A 75 12.53 0.28 8.87
N PHE A 76 11.82 -0.72 8.33
CA PHE A 76 11.73 -2.10 8.84
C PHE A 76 13.09 -2.81 9.11
N LEU A 77 14.15 -2.41 8.41
CA LEU A 77 15.49 -2.99 8.54
C LEU A 77 16.47 -2.11 9.33
N ASP A 78 15.95 -1.15 10.11
CA ASP A 78 16.75 -0.30 10.97
C ASP A 78 17.11 -1.08 12.25
N PRO A 79 18.40 -1.17 12.65
CA PRO A 79 18.82 -1.90 13.85
C PRO A 79 18.20 -1.36 15.15
N ASN A 80 17.55 -0.18 15.10
CA ASN A 80 16.85 0.41 16.23
C ASN A 80 15.37 0.00 16.34
N ILE A 81 14.85 -0.80 15.42
CA ILE A 81 13.49 -1.35 15.54
C ILE A 81 13.51 -2.53 16.50
N THR A 82 12.78 -2.38 17.61
CA THR A 82 12.58 -3.43 18.59
C THR A 82 11.44 -4.35 18.16
N GLU A 83 11.47 -5.62 18.56
CA GLU A 83 10.34 -6.56 18.33
C GLU A 83 9.02 -6.02 18.88
N ALA A 84 9.06 -5.24 19.96
CA ALA A 84 7.90 -4.57 20.52
C ALA A 84 7.24 -3.59 19.52
N ALA A 85 8.04 -2.83 18.76
CA ALA A 85 7.52 -1.92 17.73
C ALA A 85 6.95 -2.67 16.52
N ILE A 86 7.37 -3.91 16.28
CA ILE A 86 6.82 -4.78 15.22
C ILE A 86 5.49 -5.42 15.68
N GLN A 87 5.38 -5.78 16.97
CA GLN A 87 4.18 -6.41 17.52
C GLN A 87 3.03 -5.44 17.78
N GLU A 88 3.31 -4.15 17.98
CA GLU A 88 2.26 -3.13 18.19
C GLU A 88 1.43 -2.84 16.92
N GLU A 89 1.87 -3.32 15.75
CA GLU A 89 1.15 -3.18 14.46
C GLU A 89 0.41 -4.46 14.01
N VAL A 90 0.35 -5.53 14.84
CA VAL A 90 -0.35 -6.81 14.54
C VAL A 90 -1.71 -6.93 15.22
#